data_AF-A0A968GC01-F1
#
_entry.id   AF-A0A968GC01-F1
#
_cell.length_a   1.000
_cell.length_b   1.000
_cell.length_c   1.000
_cell.angle_alpha   90.00
_cell.angle_beta   90.00
_cell.angle_gamma   90.00
#
_symmetry.space_group_name_H-M   'P 1'
#
loop_
_entity.id
_entity.type
_entity.pdbx_description
1 polymer ?
#
loop_
_entity_poly.entity_id
_entity_poly.type
_entity_poly.pdbx_seq_one_letter_code
_entity_poly.pdbx_strand_id
1 'polypeptide(L)' 'DERNRIPLAMRPLLVETPDELVLIDTGAGNKDDAKFRDIYGIENAGN' A
#
# COMPACT_ATOMS: atom_id res chain seq x y z
N ASP A 1 -5.53 13.21 9.94
CA ASP A 1 -5.20 13.29 11.39
C ASP A 1 -4.68 14.67 11.74
N GLU A 2 -4.12 14.88 12.95
CA GLU A 2 -3.58 16.16 13.46
C GLU A 2 -2.52 16.80 12.55
N ARG A 3 -1.88 16.02 11.66
CA ARG A 3 -0.91 16.50 10.65
C ARG A 3 -1.55 16.89 9.33
N ASN A 4 -2.88 16.99 9.27
CA ASN A 4 -3.66 17.32 8.06
C ASN A 4 -3.48 16.33 6.89
N ARG A 5 -3.12 15.06 7.17
CA ARG A 5 -3.05 14.02 6.14
C ARG A 5 -4.45 13.64 5.66
N ILE A 6 -4.56 13.36 4.37
CA ILE A 6 -5.78 12.85 3.72
C ILE A 6 -5.68 11.34 3.52
N PRO A 7 -6.77 10.57 3.68
CA PRO A 7 -6.78 9.16 3.33
C PRO A 7 -6.51 8.96 1.84
N LEU A 8 -5.54 8.10 1.52
CA LEU A 8 -5.24 7.65 0.16
C LEU A 8 -5.50 6.15 0.06
N ALA A 9 -6.21 5.73 -0.99
CA ALA A 9 -6.45 4.32 -1.25
C ALA A 9 -5.36 3.76 -2.16
N MET A 10 -4.69 2.70 -1.72
CA MET A 10 -3.88 1.84 -2.58
C MET A 10 -4.76 0.67 -3.00
N ARG A 11 -4.98 0.50 -4.30
CA ARG A 11 -5.86 -0.55 -4.85
C ARG A 11 -5.06 -1.41 -5.83
N PRO A 12 -4.26 -2.38 -5.34
CA PRO A 12 -3.65 -3.38 -6.20
C PRO A 12 -4.73 -4.12 -6.99
N LEU A 13 -4.43 -4.44 -8.24
CA LEU A 13 -5.35 -5.17 -9.12
C LEU A 13 -4.79 -6.54 -9.42
N LEU A 14 -5.61 -7.56 -9.26
CA LEU A 14 -5.31 -8.91 -9.72
C LEU A 14 -6.14 -9.17 -10.97
N VAL A 15 -5.46 -9.43 -12.09
CA VAL A 15 -6.08 -9.76 -13.37
C VAL A 15 -5.85 -11.24 -13.63
N GLU A 16 -6.95 -11.98 -13.74
CA GLU A 16 -6.92 -13.39 -14.12
C GLU A 16 -7.25 -13.54 -15.60
N THR A 17 -6.43 -14.32 -16.30
CA THR A 17 -6.61 -14.71 -17.70
C THR A 17 -6.53 -16.24 -17.80
N PRO A 18 -6.87 -16.87 -18.93
CA PRO A 18 -6.76 -18.32 -19.06
C PRO A 18 -5.34 -18.87 -18.85
N ASP A 19 -4.32 -18.10 -19.22
CA ASP A 19 -2.92 -18.56 -19.24
C ASP A 19 -2.09 -17.97 -18.09
N GLU A 20 -2.53 -16.86 -17.51
CA GLU A 20 -1.73 -16.07 -16.58
C GLU A 20 -2.56 -15.41 -15.47
N LEU A 21 -1.89 -15.21 -14.33
CA LEU A 21 -2.38 -14.42 -13.20
C LEU A 21 -1.46 -13.22 -13.01
N VAL A 22 -1.96 -12.02 -13.31
CA VAL A 22 -1.17 -10.78 -13.32
C VAL A 22 -1.52 -9.92 -12.12
N LEU A 23 -0.51 -9.64 -11.28
CA LEU A 23 -0.62 -8.68 -10.19
C LEU A 23 -0.08 -7.31 -10.63
N ILE A 24 -0.94 -6.30 -10.58
CA ILE A 24 -0.61 -4.91 -10.88
C ILE A 24 -0.53 -4.15 -9.56
N ASP A 25 0.66 -3.62 -9.26
CA ASP A 25 1.03 -2.98 -8.01
C ASP A 25 1.07 -3.94 -6.80
N THR A 26 1.71 -3.53 -5.71
CA THR A 26 1.86 -4.30 -4.46
C THR A 26 1.55 -3.47 -3.21
N GLY A 27 0.94 -2.29 -3.38
CA GLY A 27 0.67 -1.37 -2.28
C GLY A 27 1.97 -0.83 -1.66
N ALA A 28 1.92 -0.48 -0.37
CA ALA A 28 3.08 0.08 0.33
C ALA A 28 4.21 -0.93 0.59
N GLY A 29 3.93 -2.24 0.46
CA GLY A 29 4.89 -3.30 0.80
C GLY A 29 5.38 -3.19 2.25
N ASN A 30 6.62 -3.65 2.49
CA ASN A 30 7.28 -3.63 3.81
C ASN A 30 8.67 -2.97 3.78
N LYS A 31 9.05 -2.35 2.66
CA LYS A 31 10.34 -1.67 2.49
C LYS A 31 10.25 -0.22 2.95
N ASP A 32 9.72 -0.01 4.15
CA ASP A 32 9.59 1.30 4.77
C ASP A 32 10.62 1.51 5.90
N ASP A 33 10.74 2.77 6.31
CA ASP A 33 11.46 3.15 7.53
C ASP A 33 10.53 3.97 8.45
N ALA A 34 11.05 4.32 9.63
CA ALA A 34 10.29 5.10 10.61
C ALA A 34 9.86 6.48 10.06
N LYS A 35 10.69 7.11 9.22
CA LYS A 35 10.42 8.42 8.64
C LYS A 35 9.31 8.34 7.59
N PHE A 36 9.31 7.30 6.77
CA PHE A 36 8.29 7.05 5.75
C PHE A 36 6.92 6.84 6.40
N ARG A 37 6.86 5.99 7.43
CA ARG A 37 5.63 5.76 8.21
C ARG A 37 5.12 7.04 8.88
N ASP A 38 6.03 7.85 9.41
CA ASP A 38 5.71 9.14 10.04
C ASP A 38 5.11 10.16 9.05
N ILE A 39 5.69 10.29 7.87
CA ILE A 39 5.22 11.22 6.83
C ILE A 39 3.86 10.79 6.28
N TYR A 40 3.71 9.50 5.94
CA TYR A 40 2.54 9.03 5.18
C TYR A 40 1.43 8.43 6.05
N GLY A 41 1.67 8.18 7.33
CA GLY A 41 0.68 7.56 8.20
C GLY A 41 0.38 6.12 7.80
N ILE A 42 1.41 5.37 7.40
CA ILE A 42 1.26 3.97 7.00
C ILE A 42 1.03 3.10 8.24
N GLU A 43 -0.14 2.50 8.32
CA GLU A 43 -0.56 1.57 9.36
C GLU A 43 -0.66 0.15 8.76
N ASN A 44 0.49 -0.45 8.40
CA ASN A 44 0.57 -1.73 7.67
C ASN A 44 1.44 -2.78 8.38
N ALA A 45 1.30 -2.91 9.71
CA ALA A 45 2.13 -3.83 10.51
C ALA A 45 1.75 -5.33 10.35
N GLY A 46 0.71 -5.65 9.56
CA GLY A 46 0.12 -6.98 9.52
C GLY A 46 -0.64 -7.34 10.81
N ASN A 47 -1.41 -8.42 10.78
CA ASN A 47 -1.99 -9.06 11.97
C ASN A 47 -1.15 -10.27 12.38
#